data_AF-A0A1X1T3R2-F1
#
_entry.id   AF-A0A1X1T3R2-F1
#
_cell.length_a   1.000
_cell.length_b   1.000
_cell.length_c   1.000
_cell.angle_alpha   90.00
_cell.angle_beta   90.00
_cell.angle_gamma   90.00
#
_symmetry.space_group_name_H-M   'P 1'
#
loop_
_entity.id
_entity.type
_entity.pdbx_description
1 polymer ?
#
loop_
_entity_poly.entity_id
_entity_poly.type
_entity_poly.pdbx_seq_one_letter_code
_entity_poly.pdbx_strand_id
1 'polypeptide(L)'
;MPDEPDLPDAAQSEPGYDNAGVPTFDYVREKIETRYGTSLGATELDDKSPEGQTVEQQYEERQRAAAERLAQIRESMRTDE
;
A
#
# COMPACT_ATOMS: atom_id res chain seq x y z
N MET A 1 -1.63 -60.46 -12.76
CA MET A 1 -1.17 -59.16 -12.23
C MET A 1 -2.37 -58.57 -11.52
N PRO A 2 -2.33 -58.31 -10.20
CA PRO A 2 -3.39 -57.55 -9.56
C PRO A 2 -3.31 -56.10 -10.06
N ASP A 3 -4.45 -55.52 -10.42
CA ASP A 3 -4.58 -54.11 -10.76
C ASP A 3 -4.18 -53.25 -9.55
N GLU A 4 -3.10 -52.50 -9.70
CA GLU A 4 -2.64 -51.50 -8.75
C GLU A 4 -3.44 -50.21 -9.02
N PRO A 5 -4.16 -49.64 -8.04
CA PRO A 5 -4.90 -48.42 -8.27
C PRO A 5 -3.93 -47.27 -8.49
N ASP A 6 -3.89 -46.78 -9.73
CA ASP A 6 -3.23 -45.55 -10.15
C ASP A 6 -3.83 -44.40 -9.32
N LEU A 7 -3.09 -43.89 -8.33
CA LEU A 7 -3.50 -42.75 -7.51
C LEU A 7 -3.06 -41.46 -8.22
N PRO A 8 -3.96 -40.67 -8.82
CA PRO A 8 -3.60 -39.42 -9.45
C PRO A 8 -3.78 -38.29 -8.44
N ASP A 9 -2.90 -38.19 -7.43
CA ASP A 9 -2.99 -37.07 -6.47
C ASP A 9 -1.65 -36.42 -6.09
N ALA A 10 -0.55 -36.85 -6.73
CA ALA A 10 0.76 -36.21 -6.53
C ALA A 10 1.05 -35.07 -7.52
N ALA A 11 0.11 -34.74 -8.43
CA ALA A 11 0.38 -33.93 -9.61
C ALA A 11 -0.05 -32.44 -9.51
N GLN A 12 -0.55 -31.95 -8.37
CA GLN A 12 -1.15 -30.61 -8.29
C GLN A 12 -0.81 -29.83 -7.00
N SER A 13 0.30 -30.13 -6.31
CA SER A 13 0.77 -29.19 -5.29
C SER A 13 1.25 -27.90 -5.97
N GLU A 14 0.51 -26.80 -5.82
CA GLU A 14 0.97 -25.48 -6.26
C GLU A 14 2.32 -25.15 -5.58
N PRO A 15 3.27 -24.51 -6.27
CA PRO A 15 4.55 -24.14 -5.66
C PRO A 15 4.32 -23.34 -4.37
N GLY A 16 4.84 -23.84 -3.25
CA GLY A 16 4.67 -23.23 -1.92
C GLY A 16 3.48 -23.74 -1.10
N TYR A 17 2.72 -24.71 -1.62
CA TYR A 17 1.63 -25.39 -0.93
C TYR A 17 1.90 -26.90 -0.84
N ASP A 18 1.45 -27.54 0.23
CA ASP A 18 1.49 -28.99 0.36
C ASP A 18 0.34 -29.67 -0.40
N ASN A 19 0.34 -31.01 -0.43
CA ASN A 19 -0.70 -31.77 -1.14
C ASN A 19 -2.11 -31.59 -0.55
N ALA A 20 -2.24 -31.06 0.67
CA ALA A 20 -3.53 -30.72 1.28
C ALA A 20 -3.95 -29.26 0.97
N GLY A 21 -3.15 -28.52 0.20
CA GLY A 21 -3.38 -27.11 -0.11
C GLY A 21 -3.02 -26.17 1.04
N VAL A 22 -2.22 -26.61 2.01
CA VAL A 22 -1.75 -25.77 3.12
C VAL A 22 -0.43 -25.09 2.72
N PRO A 23 -0.30 -23.76 2.90
CA PRO A 23 0.96 -23.06 2.64
C PRO A 23 2.11 -23.63 3.48
N THR A 24 3.28 -23.81 2.86
CA THR A 24 4.48 -24.20 3.61
C THR A 24 5.00 -23.02 4.43
N PHE A 25 5.73 -23.33 5.51
CA PHE A 25 6.32 -22.29 6.36
C PHE A 25 7.27 -21.37 5.57
N ASP A 26 8.09 -21.95 4.69
CA ASP A 26 9.04 -21.18 3.89
C ASP A 26 8.32 -20.21 2.92
N TYR A 27 7.22 -20.65 2.30
CA TYR A 27 6.41 -19.79 1.43
C TYR A 27 5.78 -18.63 2.18
N VAL A 28 5.25 -18.88 3.39
CA VAL A 28 4.69 -17.81 4.24
C VAL A 28 5.78 -16.84 4.67
N ARG A 29 6.97 -17.33 5.07
CA ARG A 29 8.11 -16.50 5.46
C ARG A 29 8.54 -15.59 4.31
N GLU A 30 8.80 -16.16 3.13
CA GLU A 30 9.22 -15.40 1.95
C GLU A 30 8.19 -14.34 1.56
N LYS A 31 6.89 -14.67 1.64
CA LYS A 31 5.79 -13.75 1.35
C LYS A 31 5.74 -12.59 2.35
N ILE A 32 5.99 -12.84 3.64
CA ILE A 32 6.06 -11.80 4.67
C ILE A 32 7.26 -10.90 4.43
N GLU A 33 8.45 -11.47 4.22
CA GLU A 33 9.70 -10.72 3.98
C GLU A 33 9.58 -9.84 2.72
N THR A 34 9.02 -10.38 1.64
CA THR A 34 8.76 -9.63 0.41
C THR A 34 7.82 -8.46 0.65
N ARG A 35 6.67 -8.69 1.32
CA ARG A 35 5.71 -7.62 1.62
C ARG A 35 6.30 -6.56 2.54
N TYR A 36 7.07 -6.98 3.54
CA TYR A 36 7.74 -6.09 4.47
C TYR A 36 8.76 -5.21 3.74
N GLY A 37 9.62 -5.80 2.91
CA GLY A 37 10.58 -5.07 2.08
C GLY A 37 9.92 -4.07 1.14
N THR A 38 8.82 -4.46 0.47
CA THR A 38 8.04 -3.55 -0.37
C THR A 38 7.43 -2.42 0.44
N SER A 39 6.86 -2.70 1.61
CA SER A 39 6.19 -1.69 2.44
C SER A 39 7.13 -0.59 2.95
N LEU A 40 8.41 -0.90 3.16
CA LEU A 40 9.41 0.09 3.56
C LEU A 40 9.66 1.15 2.49
N GLY A 41 9.57 0.80 1.20
CA GLY A 41 9.79 1.73 0.09
C GLY A 41 8.51 2.25 -0.58
N ALA A 42 7.37 1.60 -0.33
CA ALA A 42 6.10 1.92 -0.99
C ALA A 42 5.58 3.31 -0.61
N THR A 43 5.68 3.72 0.67
CA THR A 43 5.19 5.04 1.10
C THR A 43 5.94 6.17 0.40
N GLU A 44 7.27 6.07 0.25
CA GLU A 44 8.04 7.10 -0.48
C GLU A 44 7.72 7.15 -1.98
N LEU A 45 7.33 6.01 -2.57
CA LEU A 45 6.91 5.93 -3.97
C LEU A 45 5.50 6.46 -4.15
N ASP A 46 4.59 6.16 -3.22
CA ASP A 46 3.21 6.65 -3.20
C ASP A 46 3.18 8.17 -3.01
N ASP A 47 4.03 8.73 -2.15
CA ASP A 47 4.15 10.20 -2.00
C ASP A 47 4.63 10.88 -3.29
N LYS A 48 5.49 10.20 -4.06
CA LYS A 48 6.02 10.69 -5.35
C LYS A 48 5.11 10.34 -6.54
N SER A 49 4.06 9.55 -6.33
CA SER A 49 3.07 9.23 -7.35
C SER A 49 2.34 10.51 -7.80
N PRO A 50 1.80 10.55 -9.03
CA PRO A 50 1.01 11.70 -9.47
C PRO A 50 -0.21 11.95 -8.57
N GLU A 51 -0.83 10.90 -8.03
CA GLU A 51 -1.91 11.00 -7.06
C GLU A 51 -1.44 11.63 -5.74
N GLY A 52 -0.30 11.19 -5.20
CA GLY A 52 0.31 11.76 -3.99
C GLY A 52 0.65 13.25 -4.15
N GLN A 53 1.24 13.60 -5.29
CA GLN A 53 1.54 14.99 -5.64
C GLN A 53 0.27 15.86 -5.73
N THR A 54 -0.85 15.32 -6.20
CA THR A 54 -2.12 16.09 -6.26
C THR A 54 -2.71 16.35 -4.88
N VAL A 55 -2.58 15.40 -3.94
CA VAL A 55 -3.07 15.55 -2.56
C VAL A 55 -2.26 16.62 -1.84
N GLU A 56 -0.93 16.61 -2.01
CA GLU A 56 -0.04 17.61 -1.42
C GLU A 56 -0.35 19.02 -1.98
N GLN A 57 -0.52 19.15 -3.30
CA GLN A 57 -0.89 20.42 -3.92
C GLN A 57 -2.24 20.96 -3.39
N GLN A 58 -3.26 20.10 -3.27
CA GLN A 58 -4.55 20.50 -2.70
C GLN A 58 -4.44 20.90 -1.22
N TYR A 59 -3.51 20.30 -0.47
CA TYR A 59 -3.23 20.69 0.90
C TYR A 59 -2.57 22.09 0.94
N GLU A 60 -1.52 22.31 0.15
CA GLU A 60 -0.83 23.61 0.05
C GLU A 60 -1.78 24.74 -0.38
N GLU A 61 -2.63 24.49 -1.38
CA GLU A 61 -3.63 25.46 -1.85
C GLU A 61 -4.60 25.86 -0.75
N ARG A 62 -5.11 24.89 0.02
CA ARG A 62 -6.00 25.15 1.17
C ARG A 62 -5.30 25.97 2.25
N GLN A 63 -4.03 25.64 2.54
CA GLN A 63 -3.23 26.37 3.53
C GLN A 63 -2.97 27.81 3.08
N ARG A 64 -2.67 28.03 1.80
CA ARG A 64 -2.50 29.37 1.22
C ARG A 64 -3.79 30.18 1.28
N ALA A 65 -4.91 29.60 0.85
CA ALA A 65 -6.20 30.26 0.91
C ALA A 65 -6.62 30.63 2.34
N ALA A 66 -6.35 29.75 3.31
CA ALA A 66 -6.58 30.03 4.72
C ALA A 66 -5.70 31.18 5.22
N ALA A 67 -4.41 31.19 4.87
CA ALA A 67 -3.47 32.24 5.25
C ALA A 67 -3.86 33.60 4.66
N GLU A 68 -4.23 33.66 3.39
CA GLU A 68 -4.72 34.87 2.72
C GLU A 68 -5.98 35.43 3.40
N ARG A 69 -6.94 34.54 3.71
CA ARG A 69 -8.17 34.96 4.39
C ARG A 69 -7.90 35.49 5.80
N LEU A 70 -6.97 34.88 6.53
CA LEU A 70 -6.53 35.39 7.84
C LEU A 70 -5.83 36.75 7.72
N ALA A 71 -5.04 36.95 6.66
CA ALA A 71 -4.39 38.24 6.41
C ALA A 71 -5.44 39.34 6.17
N GLN A 72 -6.44 39.06 5.33
CA GLN A 72 -7.54 39.99 5.05
C GLN A 72 -8.33 40.37 6.31
N ILE A 73 -8.63 39.40 7.19
CA ILE A 73 -9.32 39.68 8.46
C ILE A 73 -8.47 40.58 9.37
N ARG A 74 -7.16 40.35 9.44
CA ARG A 74 -6.26 41.21 10.25
C ARG A 74 -6.18 42.63 9.70
N GLU A 75 -6.20 42.77 8.38
CA GLU A 75 -6.19 44.08 7.72
C GLU A 75 -7.50 44.85 7.95
N SER A 76 -8.66 44.19 7.84
CA SER A 76 -9.95 44.84 8.12
C SER A 76 -9.99 45.34 9.57
N MET A 77 -9.59 44.49 10.53
CA MET A 77 -9.57 44.87 11.96
C MET A 77 -8.66 46.08 12.27
N ARG A 78 -7.57 46.28 11.51
CA ARG A 78 -6.67 47.44 11.67
C ARG A 78 -7.17 48.70 10.99
N THR A 79 -8.07 48.56 10.01
CA THR A 79 -8.62 49.70 9.24
C THR A 79 -9.86 50.28 9.92
N ASP A 80 -10.53 49.50 10.75
CA ASP A 80 -11.67 49.91 11.58
C ASP A 80 -11.25 50.65 12.88
N GLU A 81 -9.95 50.82 13.15
CA GLU A 81 -9.37 51.67 14.22
C GLU A 81 -8.98 53.07 13.69
#